data_AF-A0A538DA46-F1
#
_entry.id   AF-A0A538DA46-F1
#
_cell.length_a   1.000
_cell.length_b   1.000
_cell.length_c   1.000
_cell.angle_alpha   90.00
_cell.angle_beta   90.00
_cell.angle_gamma   90.00
#
_symmetry.space_group_name_H-M   'P 1'
#
loop_
_entity.id
_entity.type
_entity.pdbx_description
1 polymer ?
#
loop_
_entity_poly.entity_id
_entity_poly.type
_entity_poly.pdbx_seq_one_letter_code
_entity_poly.pdbx_strand_id
1 'polypeptide(L)'
;MSVFQSALSSARFNRYLTWFSGLVLAAGVAFVVIKLVPGNDKTAVNPDKGFVAKLPAKSQPLTNASGAQIKTYEELDPAVRATIRTFLATAVARKHLDQSWDVVAPSMKKGYTFRSWSHGGPGKGGLPVVPYPIENVDTTQYYLDYASTKEILLEVGVSAPAKAKMRPTAFQLGLVPRGKGAQKHWLVDYWMPRWTPPIPTD
;
A
#
# COMPACT_ATOMS: atom_id res chain seq x y z
N MET A 1 -13.46 22.15 29.23
CA MET A 1 -13.73 21.92 27.79
C MET A 1 -13.01 20.66 27.35
N SER A 2 -13.73 19.73 26.75
CA SER A 2 -13.34 18.32 26.67
C SER A 2 -12.48 18.05 25.44
N VAL A 3 -11.26 17.55 25.65
CA VAL A 3 -10.26 17.12 24.63
C VAL A 3 -10.84 16.14 23.59
N PHE A 4 -11.99 15.53 23.91
CA PHE A 4 -12.75 14.61 23.07
C PHE A 4 -13.51 15.29 21.93
N GLN A 5 -13.82 16.59 22.01
CA GLN A 5 -14.50 17.31 20.91
C GLN A 5 -13.58 17.65 19.73
N SER A 6 -12.27 17.82 19.97
CA SER A 6 -11.29 18.10 18.89
C SER A 6 -10.78 16.85 18.16
N ALA A 7 -10.96 15.66 18.75
CA ALA A 7 -10.61 14.39 18.10
C ALA A 7 -11.60 14.01 16.97
N LEU A 8 -12.85 14.49 17.06
CA LEU A 8 -13.94 14.14 16.16
C LEU A 8 -14.06 15.07 14.93
N SER A 9 -13.32 16.17 14.88
CA SER A 9 -13.35 17.12 13.75
C SER A 9 -12.22 16.94 12.73
N SER A 10 -11.44 15.86 12.82
CA SER A 10 -10.36 15.56 11.89
C SER A 10 -10.87 14.70 10.73
N ALA A 11 -10.80 15.23 9.50
CA ALA A 11 -11.10 14.49 8.27
C ALA A 11 -10.30 13.18 8.11
N ARG A 12 -9.18 13.04 8.83
CA ARG A 12 -8.37 11.81 8.89
C ARG A 12 -9.00 10.75 9.80
N PHE A 13 -9.55 11.14 10.94
CA PHE A 13 -10.20 10.20 11.86
C PHE A 13 -11.52 9.66 11.28
N ASN A 14 -12.30 10.50 10.60
CA ASN A 14 -13.56 10.08 9.98
C ASN A 14 -13.35 9.12 8.77
N ARG A 15 -12.20 9.22 8.09
CA ARG A 15 -11.78 8.28 7.02
C ARG A 15 -11.23 6.97 7.59
N TYR A 16 -10.52 6.97 8.70
CA TYR A 16 -10.10 5.72 9.36
C TYR A 16 -11.27 5.00 10.05
N LEU A 17 -12.26 5.70 10.62
CA LEU A 17 -13.37 5.08 11.34
C LEU A 17 -14.33 4.31 10.41
N THR A 18 -14.59 4.82 9.21
CA THR A 18 -15.40 4.12 8.19
C THR A 18 -14.65 2.94 7.56
N TRP A 19 -13.32 3.02 7.46
CA TRP A 19 -12.51 1.95 6.88
C TRP A 19 -12.08 0.87 7.88
N PHE A 20 -11.91 1.17 9.18
CA PHE A 20 -11.51 0.16 10.18
C PHE A 20 -12.59 -0.89 10.45
N SER A 21 -13.87 -0.51 10.45
CA SER A 21 -15.00 -1.45 10.53
C SER A 21 -15.15 -2.27 9.24
N GLY A 22 -14.78 -1.70 8.09
CA GLY A 22 -14.71 -2.41 6.81
C GLY A 22 -13.49 -3.32 6.67
N LEU A 23 -12.33 -2.96 7.23
CA LEU A 23 -11.03 -3.64 7.06
C LEU A 23 -10.99 -5.05 7.64
N VAL A 24 -11.65 -5.28 8.78
CA VAL A 24 -11.73 -6.63 9.38
C VAL A 24 -12.58 -7.55 8.52
N LEU A 25 -13.65 -7.03 7.92
CA LEU A 25 -14.55 -7.78 7.05
C LEU A 25 -13.95 -7.94 5.63
N ALA A 26 -13.31 -6.90 5.09
CA ALA A 26 -12.70 -6.86 3.77
C ALA A 26 -11.38 -7.63 3.69
N ALA A 27 -10.56 -7.69 4.75
CA ALA A 27 -9.38 -8.55 4.76
C ALA A 27 -9.78 -10.04 4.72
N GLY A 28 -10.84 -10.41 5.45
CA GLY A 28 -11.44 -11.75 5.37
C GLY A 28 -12.01 -12.06 3.99
N VAL A 29 -12.80 -11.15 3.42
CA VAL A 29 -13.42 -11.32 2.10
C VAL A 29 -12.37 -11.31 0.97
N ALA A 30 -11.37 -10.44 1.00
CA ALA A 30 -10.31 -10.39 0.00
C ALA A 30 -9.42 -11.64 0.03
N PHE A 31 -9.06 -12.14 1.23
CA PHE A 31 -8.34 -13.41 1.36
C PHE A 31 -9.14 -14.58 0.75
N VAL A 32 -10.47 -14.59 0.95
CA VAL A 32 -11.39 -15.59 0.40
C VAL A 32 -11.52 -15.47 -1.12
N VAL A 33 -11.67 -14.25 -1.67
CA VAL A 33 -11.81 -14.00 -3.12
C VAL A 33 -10.53 -14.35 -3.88
N ILE A 34 -9.36 -13.97 -3.35
CA ILE A 34 -8.06 -14.30 -3.96
C ILE A 34 -7.82 -15.83 -4.00
N LYS A 35 -8.40 -16.59 -3.06
CA LYS A 35 -8.28 -18.05 -3.01
C LYS A 35 -9.32 -18.82 -3.84
N LEU A 36 -10.48 -18.23 -4.13
CA LEU A 36 -11.62 -18.94 -4.75
C LEU A 36 -11.81 -18.69 -6.25
N VAL A 37 -11.14 -17.69 -6.83
CA VAL A 37 -11.28 -17.39 -8.27
C VAL A 37 -10.03 -17.86 -9.02
N PRO A 38 -10.01 -19.11 -9.54
CA PRO A 38 -8.95 -19.54 -10.43
C PRO A 38 -8.98 -18.69 -11.71
N GLY A 39 -7.82 -18.20 -12.13
CA GLY A 39 -7.69 -17.49 -13.39
C GLY A 39 -6.33 -17.74 -14.02
N ASN A 40 -6.33 -17.86 -15.35
CA ASN A 40 -5.18 -18.29 -16.13
C ASN A 40 -4.71 -17.20 -17.12
N ASP A 41 -5.23 -15.98 -16.97
CA ASP A 41 -4.90 -14.85 -17.81
C ASP A 41 -3.51 -14.31 -17.41
N LYS A 42 -2.56 -14.42 -18.34
CA LYS A 42 -1.18 -13.93 -18.17
C LYS A 42 -1.02 -12.45 -18.55
N THR A 43 -2.10 -11.81 -18.98
CA THR A 43 -2.08 -10.40 -19.36
C THR A 43 -1.81 -9.56 -18.12
N ALA A 44 -0.73 -8.77 -18.14
CA ALA A 44 -0.41 -7.86 -17.07
C ALA A 44 -1.62 -6.94 -16.79
N VAL A 45 -2.05 -6.87 -15.54
CA VAL A 45 -3.00 -5.84 -15.12
C VAL A 45 -2.19 -4.58 -14.90
N ASN A 46 -2.29 -3.67 -15.86
CA ASN A 46 -1.67 -2.37 -15.76
C ASN A 46 -2.47 -1.52 -14.76
N PRO A 47 -1.81 -0.77 -13.86
CA PRO A 47 -2.49 0.20 -13.01
C PRO A 47 -3.34 1.18 -13.83
N ASP A 48 -4.48 1.59 -13.29
CA ASP A 48 -5.44 2.41 -14.01
C ASP A 48 -5.08 3.89 -13.91
N LYS A 49 -4.79 4.51 -15.06
CA LYS A 49 -4.47 5.96 -15.12
C LYS A 49 -5.69 6.86 -14.88
N GLY A 50 -6.89 6.30 -14.78
CA GLY A 50 -8.14 7.03 -14.61
C GLY A 50 -8.39 7.56 -13.20
N PHE A 51 -7.67 7.08 -12.19
CA PHE A 51 -7.79 7.62 -10.83
C PHE A 51 -6.89 8.84 -10.64
N VAL A 52 -7.50 10.00 -10.41
CA VAL A 52 -6.78 11.24 -10.11
C VAL A 52 -7.22 11.74 -8.74
N ALA A 53 -6.54 11.26 -7.68
CA ALA A 53 -6.81 11.75 -6.34
C ALA A 53 -6.41 13.23 -6.21
N LYS A 54 -7.31 14.05 -5.65
CA LYS A 54 -6.99 15.42 -5.27
C LYS A 54 -6.15 15.41 -4.01
N LEU A 55 -5.05 16.16 -4.03
CA LEU A 55 -4.23 16.41 -2.84
C LEU A 55 -5.10 16.93 -1.70
N PRO A 56 -4.84 16.52 -0.44
CA PRO A 56 -5.44 17.17 0.71
C PRO A 56 -5.21 18.68 0.64
N ALA A 57 -6.22 19.48 0.97
CA ALA A 57 -6.15 20.95 0.89
C ALA A 57 -4.98 21.60 1.67
N LYS A 58 -4.32 20.84 2.56
CA LYS A 58 -3.18 21.30 3.36
C LYS A 58 -1.85 20.65 2.98
N SER A 59 -1.74 19.95 1.86
CA SER A 59 -0.48 19.34 1.39
C SER A 59 0.09 20.11 0.20
N GLN A 60 1.41 20.18 0.12
CA GLN A 60 2.12 20.71 -1.03
C GLN A 60 2.61 19.56 -1.92
N PRO A 61 2.64 19.70 -3.24
CA PRO A 61 3.26 18.70 -4.11
C PRO A 61 4.72 18.44 -3.71
N LEU A 62 5.19 17.20 -3.88
CA LEU A 62 6.62 16.92 -3.79
C LEU A 62 7.33 17.44 -5.02
N THR A 63 8.53 17.97 -4.80
CA THR A 63 9.41 18.45 -5.85
C THR A 63 10.74 17.73 -5.78
N ASN A 64 11.40 17.56 -6.91
CA ASN A 64 12.77 17.08 -6.99
C ASN A 64 13.78 18.19 -6.60
N ALA A 65 15.08 17.91 -6.74
CA ALA A 65 16.14 18.84 -6.40
C ALA A 65 16.14 20.14 -7.24
N SER A 66 15.54 20.14 -8.43
CA SER A 66 15.40 21.34 -9.28
C SER A 66 14.10 22.11 -9.01
N GLY A 67 13.29 21.69 -8.04
CA GLY A 67 12.00 22.31 -7.72
C GLY A 67 10.86 21.89 -8.66
N ALA A 68 11.10 20.97 -9.60
CA ALA A 68 10.04 20.45 -10.46
C ALA A 68 9.18 19.44 -9.71
N GLN A 69 7.86 19.52 -9.89
CA GLN A 69 6.91 18.60 -9.27
C GLN A 69 7.15 17.16 -9.76
N ILE A 70 7.17 16.22 -8.82
CA ILE A 70 7.22 14.78 -9.12
C ILE A 70 5.84 14.31 -9.60
N LYS A 71 5.81 13.72 -10.79
CA LYS A 71 4.62 13.27 -11.51
C LYS A 71 4.63 11.79 -11.86
N THR A 72 5.80 11.15 -11.87
CA THR A 72 5.93 9.72 -12.16
C THR A 72 6.61 8.96 -11.03
N TYR A 73 6.46 7.63 -11.03
CA TYR A 73 7.14 6.76 -10.07
C TYR A 73 8.67 6.87 -10.20
N GLU A 74 9.18 6.98 -11.43
CA GLU A 74 10.61 7.02 -11.74
C GLU A 74 11.29 8.29 -11.20
N GLU A 75 10.54 9.38 -11.07
CA GLU A 75 10.99 10.66 -10.53
C GLU A 75 11.06 10.67 -8.99
N LEU A 76 10.51 9.66 -8.31
CA LEU A 76 10.64 9.52 -6.87
C LEU A 76 12.10 9.27 -6.47
N ASP A 77 12.46 9.80 -5.29
CA ASP A 77 13.75 9.55 -4.67
C ASP A 77 14.07 8.03 -4.66
N PRO A 78 15.28 7.62 -5.07
CA PRO A 78 15.69 6.21 -5.06
C PRO A 78 15.42 5.48 -3.74
N ALA A 79 15.54 6.16 -2.58
CA ALA A 79 15.25 5.57 -1.27
C ALA A 79 13.76 5.26 -1.07
N VAL A 80 12.87 6.07 -1.65
CA VAL A 80 11.41 5.81 -1.65
C VAL A 80 11.11 4.57 -2.47
N ARG A 81 11.70 4.48 -3.67
CA ARG A 81 11.53 3.30 -4.54
C ARG A 81 12.12 2.04 -3.91
N ALA A 82 13.25 2.14 -3.22
CA ALA A 82 13.83 1.03 -2.47
C ALA A 82 12.90 0.56 -1.34
N THR A 83 12.31 1.48 -0.58
CA THR A 83 11.32 1.18 0.48
C THR A 83 10.15 0.37 -0.08
N ILE A 84 9.58 0.82 -1.22
CA ILE A 84 8.47 0.14 -1.90
C ILE A 84 8.87 -1.27 -2.32
N ARG A 85 10.03 -1.41 -2.99
CA ARG A 85 10.54 -2.71 -3.43
C ARG A 85 10.75 -3.67 -2.28
N THR A 86 11.37 -3.22 -1.19
CA THR A 86 11.57 -4.05 0.02
C THR A 86 10.22 -4.51 0.57
N PHE A 87 9.25 -3.61 0.72
CA PHE A 87 7.91 -3.97 1.21
C PHE A 87 7.23 -5.06 0.35
N LEU A 88 7.27 -4.91 -0.98
CA LEU A 88 6.69 -5.87 -1.91
C LEU A 88 7.41 -7.24 -1.87
N ALA A 89 8.75 -7.22 -1.91
CA ALA A 89 9.57 -8.43 -1.89
C ALA A 89 9.47 -9.22 -0.58
N THR A 90 9.02 -8.57 0.49
CA THR A 90 9.04 -9.15 1.83
C THR A 90 7.63 -9.33 2.41
N ALA A 91 7.01 -8.26 2.91
CA ALA A 91 5.69 -8.30 3.55
C ALA A 91 4.59 -8.85 2.62
N VAL A 92 4.54 -8.39 1.37
CA VAL A 92 3.51 -8.82 0.40
C VAL A 92 3.80 -10.23 -0.09
N ALA A 93 5.03 -10.51 -0.52
CA ALA A 93 5.44 -11.85 -0.98
C ALA A 93 5.54 -12.91 0.14
N ARG A 94 5.39 -12.49 1.40
CA ARG A 94 5.54 -13.32 2.61
C ARG A 94 6.89 -14.04 2.70
N LYS A 95 7.97 -13.32 2.38
CA LYS A 95 9.36 -13.77 2.47
C LYS A 95 10.15 -12.82 3.35
N HIS A 96 11.12 -13.30 4.13
CA HIS A 96 12.00 -12.45 4.95
C HIS A 96 11.26 -11.29 5.66
N LEU A 97 10.18 -11.63 6.38
CA LEU A 97 9.22 -10.66 6.91
C LEU A 97 9.86 -9.64 7.85
N ASP A 98 10.92 -10.04 8.55
CA ASP A 98 11.77 -9.19 9.37
C ASP A 98 12.26 -7.94 8.60
N GLN A 99 12.65 -8.10 7.33
CA GLN A 99 13.16 -7.01 6.50
C GLN A 99 12.10 -5.96 6.16
N SER A 100 10.81 -6.33 6.21
CA SER A 100 9.73 -5.34 6.00
C SER A 100 9.52 -4.42 7.20
N TRP A 101 10.04 -4.78 8.38
CA TRP A 101 9.78 -4.03 9.60
C TRP A 101 10.22 -2.58 9.49
N ASP A 102 11.38 -2.30 8.90
CA ASP A 102 11.90 -0.93 8.85
C ASP A 102 11.30 -0.07 7.72
N VAL A 103 10.58 -0.69 6.77
CA VAL A 103 9.97 0.01 5.62
C VAL A 103 8.46 0.24 5.76
N VAL A 104 7.84 -0.28 6.84
CA VAL A 104 6.44 -0.01 7.17
C VAL A 104 6.32 1.03 8.29
N ALA A 105 5.25 1.81 8.24
CA ALA A 105 4.96 2.86 9.20
C ALA A 105 4.51 2.27 10.55
N PRO A 106 4.72 2.97 11.67
CA PRO A 106 4.25 2.50 12.99
C PRO A 106 2.75 2.22 13.07
N SER A 107 1.92 2.87 12.24
CA SER A 107 0.49 2.59 12.12
C SER A 107 0.21 1.13 11.74
N MET A 108 0.99 0.56 10.83
CA MET A 108 0.86 -0.84 10.40
C MET A 108 1.43 -1.83 11.43
N LYS A 109 2.37 -1.39 12.27
CA LYS A 109 2.99 -2.23 13.32
C LYS A 109 2.15 -2.32 14.59
N LYS A 110 1.08 -1.52 14.71
CA LYS A 110 0.28 -1.42 15.93
C LYS A 110 -0.27 -2.81 16.31
N GLY A 111 0.05 -3.27 17.52
CA GLY A 111 -0.34 -4.60 18.01
C GLY A 111 0.65 -5.72 17.65
N TYR A 112 1.75 -5.43 16.96
CA TYR A 112 2.79 -6.38 16.60
C TYR A 112 4.12 -6.02 17.28
N THR A 113 4.80 -7.04 17.80
CA THR A 113 6.24 -6.94 18.12
C THR A 113 7.05 -7.33 16.89
N PHE A 114 8.32 -6.90 16.80
CA PHE A 114 9.24 -7.34 15.76
C PHE A 114 9.26 -8.86 15.64
N ARG A 115 9.43 -9.57 16.76
CA ARG A 115 9.41 -11.04 16.79
C ARG A 115 8.11 -11.59 16.21
N SER A 116 6.94 -11.10 16.64
CA SER A 116 5.67 -11.59 16.09
C SER A 116 5.54 -11.30 14.59
N TRP A 117 6.02 -10.14 14.15
CA TRP A 117 5.96 -9.71 12.75
C TRP A 117 6.81 -10.58 11.84
N SER A 118 8.07 -10.84 12.25
CA SER A 118 9.01 -11.69 11.51
C SER A 118 8.51 -13.13 11.35
N HIS A 119 7.60 -13.58 12.21
CA HIS A 119 6.95 -14.90 12.14
C HIS A 119 5.55 -14.86 11.51
N GLY A 120 5.11 -13.72 10.95
CA GLY A 120 3.84 -13.62 10.23
C GLY A 120 2.63 -13.16 11.04
N GLY A 121 2.83 -12.71 12.28
CA GLY A 121 1.79 -12.20 13.19
C GLY A 121 1.53 -13.10 14.40
N PRO A 122 0.68 -12.67 15.35
CA PRO A 122 0.31 -13.51 16.50
C PRO A 122 -0.65 -14.64 16.04
N GLY A 123 -0.19 -15.89 16.13
CA GLY A 123 -1.01 -17.07 15.85
C GLY A 123 -1.56 -17.14 14.41
N LYS A 124 -2.87 -17.42 14.26
CA LYS A 124 -3.57 -17.49 12.95
C LYS A 124 -4.00 -16.11 12.39
N GLY A 125 -3.71 -15.01 13.10
CA GLY A 125 -4.23 -13.67 12.79
C GLY A 125 -3.56 -12.95 11.62
N GLY A 126 -2.41 -13.45 11.14
CA GLY A 126 -1.69 -12.87 10.01
C GLY A 126 -1.13 -11.46 10.26
N LEU A 127 -0.37 -10.95 9.29
CA LEU A 127 0.04 -9.54 9.24
C LEU A 127 -1.07 -8.69 8.61
N PRO A 128 -1.15 -7.38 8.91
CA PRO A 128 -2.12 -6.46 8.31
C PRO A 128 -1.69 -6.04 6.89
N VAL A 129 -1.26 -7.03 6.10
CA VAL A 129 -0.75 -6.89 4.73
C VAL A 129 -1.36 -8.01 3.92
N VAL A 130 -2.21 -7.68 2.94
CA VAL A 130 -2.78 -8.68 2.03
C VAL A 130 -1.63 -9.38 1.28
N PRO A 131 -1.45 -10.69 1.46
CA PRO A 131 -0.36 -11.41 0.80
C PRO A 131 -0.63 -11.56 -0.70
N TYR A 132 0.43 -11.46 -1.49
CA TYR A 132 0.39 -11.79 -2.92
C TYR A 132 1.75 -12.37 -3.34
N PRO A 133 1.83 -13.57 -3.93
CA PRO A 133 3.09 -14.17 -4.31
C PRO A 133 3.61 -13.51 -5.59
N ILE A 134 4.35 -12.41 -5.48
CA ILE A 134 4.87 -11.66 -6.62
C ILE A 134 5.93 -12.49 -7.37
N GLU A 135 5.82 -12.55 -8.70
CA GLU A 135 6.78 -13.26 -9.57
C GLU A 135 8.13 -12.54 -9.61
N ASN A 136 8.12 -11.26 -9.97
CA ASN A 136 9.29 -10.42 -10.00
C ASN A 136 8.92 -8.96 -9.65
N VAL A 137 9.51 -8.45 -8.58
CA VAL A 137 9.29 -7.07 -8.10
C VAL A 137 9.88 -6.04 -9.07
N ASP A 138 10.91 -6.40 -9.83
CA ASP A 138 11.59 -5.50 -10.76
C ASP A 138 10.82 -5.26 -12.06
N THR A 139 9.93 -6.17 -12.43
CA THR A 139 9.03 -6.03 -13.58
C THR A 139 7.63 -5.58 -13.18
N THR A 140 7.43 -5.25 -11.91
CA THR A 140 6.16 -4.72 -11.40
C THR A 140 5.92 -3.33 -11.97
N GLN A 141 4.68 -3.06 -12.39
CA GLN A 141 4.31 -1.76 -12.91
C GLN A 141 3.77 -0.85 -11.81
N TYR A 142 4.14 0.43 -11.90
CA TYR A 142 3.74 1.46 -10.94
C TYR A 142 3.08 2.61 -11.67
N TYR A 143 2.02 3.16 -11.09
CA TYR A 143 1.44 4.43 -11.49
C TYR A 143 1.38 5.36 -10.29
N LEU A 144 1.91 6.56 -10.42
CA LEU A 144 1.89 7.55 -9.35
C LEU A 144 0.59 8.35 -9.44
N ASP A 145 -0.30 8.18 -8.46
CA ASP A 145 -1.52 8.99 -8.38
C ASP A 145 -1.16 10.42 -7.95
N TYR A 146 -0.40 10.54 -6.86
CA TYR A 146 0.15 11.82 -6.42
C TYR A 146 1.30 11.64 -5.42
N ALA A 147 2.17 12.64 -5.39
CA ALA A 147 3.26 12.76 -4.43
C ALA A 147 3.17 14.13 -3.74
N SER A 148 3.05 14.12 -2.41
CA SER A 148 2.90 15.34 -1.62
C SER A 148 3.81 15.34 -0.40
N THR A 149 4.02 16.49 0.23
CA THR A 149 4.85 16.60 1.43
C THR A 149 4.32 15.80 2.63
N LYS A 150 3.09 15.27 2.55
CA LYS A 150 2.40 14.56 3.63
C LYS A 150 2.15 13.08 3.36
N GLU A 151 2.01 12.70 2.10
CA GLU A 151 1.73 11.33 1.69
C GLU A 151 2.07 11.14 0.20
N ILE A 152 2.43 9.92 -0.18
CA ILE A 152 2.57 9.47 -1.56
C ILE A 152 1.56 8.34 -1.75
N LEU A 153 0.80 8.39 -2.83
CA LEU A 153 -0.12 7.32 -3.21
C LEU A 153 0.22 6.85 -4.62
N LEU A 154 0.31 5.54 -4.77
CA LEU A 154 0.59 4.89 -6.04
C LEU A 154 -0.22 3.62 -6.19
N GLU A 155 -0.46 3.25 -7.44
CA GLU A 155 -1.02 1.96 -7.80
C GLU A 155 0.09 1.02 -8.26
N VAL A 156 -0.03 -0.25 -7.86
CA VAL A 156 0.96 -1.31 -8.11
C VAL A 156 0.26 -2.47 -8.81
N GLY A 157 0.66 -2.76 -10.04
CA GLY A 157 0.20 -3.92 -10.79
C GLY A 157 1.12 -5.12 -10.55
N VAL A 158 0.63 -6.15 -9.85
CA VAL A 158 1.40 -7.35 -9.51
C VAL A 158 0.91 -8.59 -10.26
N SER A 159 1.87 -9.41 -10.69
CA SER A 159 1.64 -10.73 -11.30
C SER A 159 2.26 -11.82 -10.44
N ALA A 160 1.57 -12.95 -10.34
CA ALA A 160 2.07 -14.11 -9.62
C ALA A 160 2.77 -15.08 -10.58
N PRO A 161 3.72 -15.92 -10.09
CA PRO A 161 4.32 -16.96 -10.91
C PRO A 161 3.23 -17.82 -11.56
N ALA A 162 3.44 -18.25 -12.80
CA ALA A 162 2.45 -19.03 -13.56
C ALA A 162 1.90 -20.24 -12.79
N LYS A 163 2.73 -20.91 -11.98
CA LYS A 163 2.34 -22.05 -11.14
C LYS A 163 1.27 -21.73 -10.07
N ALA A 164 1.15 -20.48 -9.65
CA ALA A 164 0.19 -20.04 -8.66
C ALA A 164 -1.24 -19.95 -9.21
N LYS A 165 -1.42 -19.88 -10.55
CA LYS A 165 -2.73 -19.77 -11.22
C LYS A 165 -3.60 -18.63 -10.64
N MET A 166 -2.95 -17.52 -10.31
CA MET A 166 -3.61 -16.32 -9.77
C MET A 166 -3.67 -15.25 -10.85
N ARG A 167 -4.79 -14.52 -10.90
CA ARG A 167 -4.96 -13.39 -11.82
C ARG A 167 -4.06 -12.24 -11.38
N PRO A 168 -3.35 -11.57 -12.31
CA PRO A 168 -2.71 -10.30 -12.03
C PRO A 168 -3.70 -9.32 -11.40
N THR A 169 -3.24 -8.52 -10.44
CA THR A 169 -4.11 -7.66 -9.62
C THR A 169 -3.44 -6.31 -9.39
N ALA A 170 -4.22 -5.24 -9.36
CA ALA A 170 -3.76 -3.92 -8.96
C ALA A 170 -4.04 -3.65 -7.48
N PHE A 171 -3.08 -3.06 -6.79
CA PHE A 171 -3.18 -2.64 -5.40
C PHE A 171 -2.89 -1.15 -5.27
N GLN A 172 -3.54 -0.51 -4.31
CA GLN A 172 -3.15 0.82 -3.87
C GLN A 172 -2.11 0.70 -2.75
N LEU A 173 -1.05 1.50 -2.85
CA LEU A 173 0.06 1.57 -1.91
C LEU A 173 0.25 3.02 -1.47
N GLY A 174 0.15 3.25 -0.16
CA GLY A 174 0.38 4.56 0.45
C GLY A 174 1.68 4.61 1.22
N LEU A 175 2.35 5.76 1.19
CA LEU A 175 3.49 6.06 2.05
C LEU A 175 3.28 7.38 2.79
N VAL A 176 3.81 7.45 4.01
CA VAL A 176 3.87 8.66 4.82
C VAL A 176 5.31 9.00 5.22
N PRO A 177 5.66 10.28 5.33
CA PRO A 177 6.99 10.69 5.75
C PRO A 177 7.13 10.53 7.26
N ARG A 178 8.30 10.07 7.69
CA ARG A 178 8.71 9.94 9.08
C ARG A 178 10.09 10.56 9.27
N GLY A 179 10.41 10.91 10.51
CA GLY A 179 11.63 11.68 10.81
C GLY A 179 11.54 13.14 10.36
N LYS A 180 12.65 13.86 10.50
CA LYS A 180 12.80 15.28 10.13
C LYS A 180 14.18 15.52 9.54
N GLY A 181 14.32 16.55 8.70
CA GLY A 181 15.60 16.92 8.09
C GLY A 181 16.27 15.75 7.37
N ALA A 182 17.55 15.52 7.63
CA ALA A 182 18.33 14.42 7.05
C ALA A 182 17.84 13.02 7.46
N GLN A 183 17.05 12.89 8.52
CA GLN A 183 16.46 11.62 8.97
C GLN A 183 15.08 11.38 8.35
N LYS A 184 14.63 12.24 7.44
CA LYS A 184 13.33 12.08 6.78
C LYS A 184 13.38 10.88 5.83
N HIS A 185 12.47 9.93 6.03
CA HIS A 185 12.31 8.76 5.19
C HIS A 185 10.82 8.47 5.00
N TRP A 186 10.49 7.76 3.92
CA TRP A 186 9.12 7.41 3.57
C TRP A 186 8.86 5.97 3.98
N LEU A 187 7.73 5.72 4.63
CA LEU A 187 7.35 4.38 5.08
C LEU A 187 5.96 4.04 4.57
N VAL A 188 5.76 2.78 4.20
CA VAL A 188 4.47 2.27 3.74
C VAL A 188 3.47 2.28 4.90
N ASP A 189 2.30 2.89 4.70
CA ASP A 189 1.23 2.90 5.71
C ASP A 189 -0.10 2.33 5.21
N TYR A 190 -0.18 1.98 3.92
CA TYR A 190 -1.39 1.48 3.29
C TYR A 190 -1.07 0.48 2.18
N TRP A 191 -1.80 -0.64 2.16
CA TRP A 191 -1.73 -1.67 1.12
C TRP A 191 -3.07 -2.41 1.04
N MET A 192 -3.84 -2.17 -0.02
CA MET A 192 -5.12 -2.84 -0.25
C MET A 192 -5.38 -3.07 -1.74
N PRO A 193 -6.09 -4.15 -2.12
CA PRO A 193 -6.48 -4.36 -3.52
C PRO A 193 -7.34 -3.20 -3.99
N ARG A 194 -7.10 -2.74 -5.22
CA ARG A 194 -8.00 -1.79 -5.87
C ARG A 194 -9.28 -2.54 -6.18
N TRP A 195 -10.39 -2.12 -5.56
CA TRP A 195 -11.70 -2.62 -5.93
C TRP A 195 -12.19 -1.85 -7.15
N THR A 196 -12.26 -2.52 -8.30
CA THR A 196 -13.04 -2.05 -9.45
C THR A 196 -14.31 -2.91 -9.48
N PRO A 197 -15.51 -2.37 -9.22
CA PRO A 197 -16.74 -3.11 -9.43
C PRO A 197 -16.77 -3.59 -10.89
N PRO A 198 -17.15 -4.84 -11.17
CA PRO A 198 -17.41 -5.24 -12.54
C PRO A 198 -18.49 -4.30 -13.11
N ILE A 199 -18.18 -3.65 -14.22
CA ILE A 199 -19.19 -2.91 -14.98
C ILE A 199 -20.14 -3.97 -15.54
N PRO A 200 -21.45 -3.91 -15.25
CA PRO A 200 -22.42 -4.78 -15.91
C PRO A 200 -22.23 -4.65 -17.42
N THR A 201 -21.95 -5.78 -18.07
CA THR A 201 -22.06 -5.86 -19.53
C THR A 201 -23.54 -6.03 -19.82
N ASP A 202 -24.19 -4.99 -20.34
CA ASP A 202 -25.54 -5.06 -20.89
C ASP A 202 -25.58 -6.04 -22.09
#